data_AF-A0A1H0NBJ6-F1
#
_entry.id   AF-A0A1H0NBJ6-F1
#
_cell.length_a   1.000
_cell.length_b   1.000
_cell.length_c   1.000
_cell.angle_alpha   90.00
_cell.angle_beta   90.00
_cell.angle_gamma   90.00
#
_symmetry.space_group_name_H-M   'P 1'
#
loop_
_entity.id
_entity.type
_entity.pdbx_description
1 polymer ?
#
loop_
_entity_poly.entity_id
_entity_poly.type
_entity_poly.pdbx_seq_one_letter_code
_entity_poly.pdbx_strand_id
1 'polypeptide(L)'
;MQITIAAALGVALLITGCTSTGGTPSPGTSSVSSPAGSTVGRSTAASPSSQVSSNPAPGTTSSAPGSRLAGSSAGSSAATGSSAAGSGTSSSGRGSSGLDAQSTRWFDTLCTGFLPLADLSKLGDTVSAAKDLKTAQQEVVTLFSRAGASFTDTAKSLAGLPAPTIQGGAQVAAKVQPVLVKLGSTLTAAAREVAAVDVTTNPTELQTVLTDTATQISTMSSAVNLDSVTASPQAQTAIEAIPSCQKLSQLGT
;
A
#
# COMPACT_ATOMS: atom_id res chain seq x y z
N MET A 1 2.37 -19.28 16.25
CA MET A 1 3.06 -18.45 15.24
C MET A 1 1.98 -17.68 14.49
N GLN A 2 1.65 -16.48 14.97
CA GLN A 2 0.86 -15.52 14.21
C GLN A 2 1.83 -14.94 13.19
N ILE A 3 1.75 -15.37 11.94
CA ILE A 3 2.43 -14.67 10.85
C ILE A 3 1.60 -13.42 10.60
N THR A 4 1.84 -12.42 11.43
CA THR A 4 1.46 -11.05 11.15
C THR A 4 1.99 -10.78 9.75
N ILE A 5 1.12 -10.40 8.82
CA ILE A 5 1.52 -9.78 7.55
C ILE A 5 2.05 -8.37 7.90
N ALA A 6 3.09 -8.34 8.74
CA ALA A 6 3.79 -7.20 9.29
C ALA A 6 5.23 -7.14 8.75
N ALA A 7 5.51 -7.85 7.65
CA ALA A 7 6.77 -7.72 6.94
C ALA A 7 6.87 -6.42 6.11
N ALA A 8 5.88 -5.51 6.18
CA ALA A 8 5.86 -4.26 5.42
C ALA A 8 5.91 -2.98 6.29
N LEU A 9 6.31 -3.09 7.57
CA LEU A 9 6.48 -1.94 8.48
C LEU A 9 7.95 -1.73 8.92
N GLY A 10 8.90 -2.18 8.11
CA GLY A 10 10.34 -2.04 8.35
C GLY A 10 10.92 -0.65 8.06
N VAL A 11 10.13 0.42 8.02
CA VAL A 11 10.63 1.80 7.80
C VAL A 11 10.50 2.66 9.07
N ALA A 12 10.00 2.11 10.17
CA ALA A 12 9.99 2.80 11.47
C ALA A 12 11.34 2.75 12.21
N LEU A 13 12.34 1.99 11.73
CA LEU A 13 13.58 1.73 12.48
C LEU A 13 14.83 2.52 12.03
N LEU A 14 14.79 3.26 10.93
CA LEU A 14 15.97 4.00 10.46
C LEU A 14 16.11 5.43 11.02
N ILE A 15 15.13 5.94 11.76
CA ILE A 15 15.19 7.32 12.30
C ILE A 15 15.94 7.39 13.65
N THR A 16 16.26 6.27 14.29
CA THR A 16 16.98 6.23 15.59
C THR A 16 18.51 6.31 15.45
N GLY A 17 19.06 6.48 14.24
CA GLY A 17 20.50 6.36 13.96
C GLY A 17 21.37 7.62 13.99
N CYS A 18 20.80 8.84 14.10
CA CYS A 18 21.57 10.09 13.95
C CYS A 18 21.54 11.04 15.17
N THR A 19 21.47 10.52 16.40
CA THR A 19 21.72 11.33 17.62
C THR A 19 22.88 10.76 18.42
N SER A 20 24.09 10.78 17.86
CA SER A 20 25.31 10.49 18.61
C SER A 20 25.98 11.79 19.03
N THR A 21 25.40 12.45 20.03
CA THR A 21 26.11 13.45 20.86
C THR A 21 26.40 12.77 22.20
N GLY A 22 27.68 12.52 22.47
CA GLY A 22 28.14 11.83 23.67
C GLY A 22 27.76 12.55 24.96
N GLY A 23 27.34 11.77 25.97
CA GLY A 23 27.01 12.26 27.30
C GLY A 23 26.71 11.12 28.27
N THR A 24 27.71 10.82 29.10
CA THR A 24 27.84 9.99 30.30
C THR A 24 26.56 9.52 31.03
N PRO A 25 26.47 8.24 31.48
CA PRO A 25 25.39 7.77 32.34
C PRO A 25 25.54 8.25 33.79
N SER A 26 24.44 8.69 34.41
CA SER A 26 24.30 8.85 35.87
C SER A 26 23.09 8.05 36.36
N PRO A 27 23.24 7.19 37.38
CA PRO A 27 22.13 6.44 37.97
C PRO A 27 21.43 7.29 39.05
N GLY A 28 20.11 7.17 39.15
CA GLY A 28 19.31 7.91 40.13
C GLY A 28 17.96 7.26 40.41
N THR A 29 17.84 6.75 41.62
CA THR A 29 16.78 5.96 42.26
C THR A 29 15.42 6.66 42.44
N SER A 30 14.37 5.82 42.38
CA SER A 30 13.18 5.74 43.25
C SER A 30 12.39 7.02 43.64
N SER A 31 11.07 7.01 43.39
CA SER A 31 10.02 6.79 44.44
C SER A 31 8.62 7.29 44.01
N VAL A 32 7.62 6.53 44.46
CA VAL A 32 6.16 6.77 44.47
C VAL A 32 5.76 8.12 45.09
N SER A 33 4.66 8.72 44.61
CA SER A 33 3.53 9.24 45.44
C SER A 33 2.42 9.86 44.58
N SER A 34 1.19 9.34 44.72
CA SER A 34 -0.07 10.06 44.43
C SER A 34 -0.34 11.09 45.55
N PRO A 35 -1.07 12.17 45.28
CA PRO A 35 -2.49 12.16 45.67
C PRO A 35 -3.44 12.97 44.76
N ALA A 36 -4.73 12.79 45.06
CA ALA A 36 -5.95 13.31 44.44
C ALA A 36 -6.15 14.84 44.55
N GLY A 37 -7.10 15.37 43.76
CA GLY A 37 -7.89 16.54 44.19
C GLY A 37 -8.39 17.52 43.12
N SER A 38 -9.66 17.35 42.74
CA SER A 38 -10.70 18.40 42.70
C SER A 38 -10.93 19.32 41.48
N THR A 39 -12.19 19.20 41.00
CA THR A 39 -13.20 20.25 40.70
C THR A 39 -13.17 21.15 39.45
N VAL A 40 -14.25 20.97 38.67
CA VAL A 40 -15.22 21.95 38.10
C VAL A 40 -14.72 23.09 37.20
N GLY A 41 -15.16 23.04 35.93
CA GLY A 41 -15.23 24.18 35.02
C GLY A 41 -16.33 24.00 33.98
N ARG A 42 -17.55 24.42 34.33
CA ARG A 42 -18.72 24.51 33.43
C ARG A 42 -18.61 25.81 32.63
N SER A 43 -18.76 25.75 31.31
CA SER A 43 -19.03 26.95 30.50
C SER A 43 -20.02 26.62 29.39
N THR A 44 -21.22 27.14 29.58
CA THR A 44 -22.33 27.23 28.63
C THR A 44 -22.44 28.68 28.16
N ALA A 45 -22.41 28.93 26.85
CA ALA A 45 -23.05 30.08 26.18
C ALA A 45 -22.89 29.85 24.66
N ALA A 46 -23.94 29.43 23.94
CA ALA A 46 -25.01 30.24 23.37
C ALA A 46 -24.68 30.78 21.97
N SER A 47 -25.35 30.21 20.97
CA SER A 47 -25.52 30.74 19.61
C SER A 47 -26.31 32.07 19.62
N PRO A 48 -26.17 32.90 18.57
CA PRO A 48 -27.21 33.00 17.52
C PRO A 48 -26.59 33.10 16.11
N SER A 49 -27.08 32.39 15.08
CA SER A 49 -28.30 32.64 14.27
C SER A 49 -28.19 33.80 13.26
N SER A 50 -28.02 33.41 11.98
CA SER A 50 -28.89 33.76 10.83
C SER A 50 -28.40 34.71 9.73
N GLN A 51 -28.86 34.34 8.51
CA GLN A 51 -29.14 35.16 7.30
C GLN A 51 -27.98 35.38 6.32
N VAL A 52 -28.10 35.32 4.98
CA VAL A 52 -29.21 35.08 4.03
C VAL A 52 -28.63 35.02 2.59
N SER A 53 -29.24 34.20 1.72
CA SER A 53 -29.37 34.21 0.24
C SER A 53 -28.24 34.75 -0.67
N SER A 54 -27.92 34.15 -1.82
CA SER A 54 -28.86 33.80 -2.91
C SER A 54 -28.23 32.86 -3.95
N ASN A 55 -28.97 31.83 -4.35
CA ASN A 55 -28.95 31.21 -5.70
C ASN A 55 -29.70 32.19 -6.68
N PRO A 56 -29.80 32.04 -8.03
CA PRO A 56 -29.56 30.86 -8.89
C PRO A 56 -28.94 31.15 -10.29
N ALA A 57 -28.60 30.09 -11.05
CA ALA A 57 -29.00 29.94 -12.46
C ALA A 57 -28.63 28.55 -13.02
N PRO A 58 -29.56 27.85 -13.71
CA PRO A 58 -29.34 26.63 -14.47
C PRO A 58 -29.11 26.92 -15.97
N GLY A 59 -28.32 26.10 -16.64
CA GLY A 59 -28.20 26.08 -18.12
C GLY A 59 -28.02 24.64 -18.60
N THR A 60 -29.10 24.01 -19.10
CA THR A 60 -29.37 23.74 -20.53
C THR A 60 -28.42 22.70 -21.14
N THR A 61 -28.80 21.41 -21.18
CA THR A 61 -29.46 20.72 -22.31
C THR A 61 -28.73 20.79 -23.65
N SER A 62 -28.27 19.64 -24.12
CA SER A 62 -28.23 19.16 -25.53
C SER A 62 -27.11 18.11 -25.64
N SER A 63 -27.09 17.10 -26.50
CA SER A 63 -28.06 16.41 -27.37
C SER A 63 -27.23 15.25 -27.91
N ALA A 64 -27.75 14.03 -27.84
CA ALA A 64 -27.19 12.93 -28.61
C ALA A 64 -27.44 13.18 -30.10
N PRO A 65 -26.49 12.81 -30.97
CA PRO A 65 -26.87 12.11 -32.18
C PRO A 65 -26.15 10.78 -32.27
N GLY A 66 -26.93 9.74 -32.58
CA GLY A 66 -26.39 8.47 -33.01
C GLY A 66 -25.63 8.61 -34.32
N SER A 67 -24.65 7.74 -34.51
CA SER A 67 -24.09 7.42 -35.82
C SER A 67 -23.98 5.92 -35.93
N ARG A 68 -24.90 5.36 -36.72
CA ARG A 68 -24.80 4.03 -37.31
C ARG A 68 -23.92 4.13 -38.55
N LEU A 69 -22.89 3.30 -38.65
CA LEU A 69 -22.26 2.79 -39.87
C LEU A 69 -21.80 1.38 -39.49
N ALA A 70 -22.43 0.26 -39.89
CA ALA A 70 -22.64 -0.26 -41.25
C ALA A 70 -21.32 -0.35 -42.04
N GLY A 71 -20.68 -1.51 -41.96
CA GLY A 71 -19.47 -1.89 -42.70
C GLY A 71 -19.34 -3.42 -42.67
N SER A 72 -20.05 -4.08 -43.58
CA SER A 72 -20.18 -5.52 -43.73
C SER A 72 -19.06 -6.14 -44.58
N SER A 73 -18.82 -7.44 -44.33
CA SER A 73 -18.39 -8.45 -45.33
C SER A 73 -16.92 -8.39 -45.77
N ALA A 74 -16.20 -9.48 -46.08
CA ALA A 74 -16.37 -10.93 -46.00
C ALA A 74 -15.03 -11.55 -46.46
N GLY A 75 -14.78 -12.82 -46.11
CA GLY A 75 -13.67 -13.63 -46.63
C GLY A 75 -13.08 -14.50 -45.52
N SER A 76 -13.73 -15.58 -45.09
CA SER A 76 -13.84 -16.90 -45.75
C SER A 76 -12.49 -17.51 -46.13
N SER A 77 -11.92 -18.27 -45.20
CA SER A 77 -11.22 -19.52 -45.49
C SER A 77 -11.60 -20.55 -44.43
N ALA A 78 -12.36 -21.54 -44.88
CA ALA A 78 -12.82 -22.69 -44.12
C ALA A 78 -11.92 -23.90 -44.35
N ALA A 79 -12.16 -24.94 -43.54
CA ALA A 79 -11.63 -26.30 -43.54
C ALA A 79 -10.24 -26.42 -42.89
N THR A 80 -9.99 -27.32 -41.94
CA THR A 80 -10.52 -28.69 -41.79
C THR A 80 -10.28 -29.06 -40.31
N GLY A 81 -11.30 -29.42 -39.53
CA GLY A 81 -11.66 -30.82 -39.35
C GLY A 81 -10.69 -31.55 -38.42
N SER A 82 -11.03 -31.63 -37.13
CA SER A 82 -10.80 -32.84 -36.31
C SER A 82 -11.58 -32.74 -35.02
N SER A 83 -12.72 -33.44 -35.04
CA SER A 83 -13.44 -33.88 -33.86
C SER A 83 -12.50 -34.69 -32.96
N ALA A 84 -12.19 -34.16 -31.79
CA ALA A 84 -11.91 -34.98 -30.63
C ALA A 84 -12.83 -34.48 -29.52
N ALA A 85 -13.98 -35.14 -29.39
CA ALA A 85 -14.71 -35.21 -28.15
C ALA A 85 -13.79 -35.90 -27.13
N GLY A 86 -12.88 -35.11 -26.56
CA GLY A 86 -12.11 -35.47 -25.40
C GLY A 86 -12.90 -35.05 -24.19
N SER A 87 -13.71 -35.98 -23.67
CA SER A 87 -14.03 -36.06 -22.26
C SER A 87 -12.71 -36.17 -21.48
N GLY A 88 -12.03 -35.04 -21.33
CA GLY A 88 -10.73 -34.92 -20.69
C GLY A 88 -10.92 -34.32 -19.33
N THR A 89 -11.42 -35.15 -18.41
CA THR A 89 -11.19 -35.10 -16.98
C THR A 89 -10.99 -33.69 -16.42
N SER A 90 -12.04 -33.15 -15.79
CA SER A 90 -11.83 -32.36 -14.57
C SER A 90 -10.93 -33.20 -13.68
N SER A 91 -9.63 -32.94 -13.78
CA SER A 91 -8.64 -33.48 -12.85
C SER A 91 -8.89 -32.73 -11.56
N SER A 92 -9.95 -33.17 -10.88
CA SER A 92 -10.08 -33.28 -9.44
C SER A 92 -8.97 -34.18 -8.89
N GLY A 93 -7.73 -33.95 -9.35
CA GLY A 93 -6.51 -34.33 -8.69
C GLY A 93 -6.47 -33.51 -7.41
N ARG A 94 -7.25 -33.97 -6.44
CA ARG A 94 -6.96 -33.81 -5.02
C ARG A 94 -5.58 -34.39 -4.80
N GLY A 95 -4.58 -33.55 -5.03
CA GLY A 95 -3.16 -33.80 -4.83
C GLY A 95 -2.57 -32.59 -4.14
N SER A 96 -2.95 -32.43 -2.87
CA SER A 96 -2.18 -31.74 -1.83
C SER A 96 -1.90 -30.24 -1.97
N SER A 97 -2.64 -29.43 -1.20
CA SER A 97 -2.10 -28.29 -0.42
C SER A 97 -1.69 -26.98 -1.14
N GLY A 98 -2.04 -26.75 -2.41
CA GLY A 98 -1.63 -25.55 -3.17
C GLY A 98 -2.74 -24.54 -3.50
N LEU A 99 -2.36 -23.28 -3.71
CA LEU A 99 -3.19 -22.25 -4.35
C LEU A 99 -3.50 -22.65 -5.80
N ASP A 100 -4.74 -22.41 -6.25
CA ASP A 100 -5.08 -22.57 -7.66
C ASP A 100 -4.36 -21.50 -8.52
N ALA A 101 -4.29 -21.72 -9.84
CA ALA A 101 -3.56 -20.83 -10.75
C ALA A 101 -4.04 -19.37 -10.73
N GLN A 102 -5.34 -19.14 -10.49
CA GLN A 102 -5.91 -17.80 -10.39
C GLN A 102 -5.39 -17.09 -9.14
N SER A 103 -5.48 -17.75 -7.98
CA SER A 103 -5.01 -17.18 -6.72
C SER A 103 -3.49 -16.97 -6.75
N THR A 104 -2.73 -17.93 -7.28
CA THR A 104 -1.28 -17.81 -7.46
C THR A 104 -0.92 -16.59 -8.28
N ARG A 105 -1.59 -16.35 -9.42
CA ARG A 105 -1.36 -15.16 -10.26
C ARG A 105 -1.72 -13.86 -9.54
N TRP A 106 -2.80 -13.87 -8.77
CA TRP A 106 -3.22 -12.71 -7.98
C TRP A 106 -2.17 -12.35 -6.92
N PHE A 107 -1.70 -13.34 -6.14
CA PHE A 107 -0.67 -13.12 -5.11
C PHE A 107 0.71 -12.84 -5.69
N ASP A 108 1.08 -13.43 -6.82
CA ASP A 108 2.33 -13.13 -7.53
C ASP A 108 2.35 -11.67 -8.02
N THR A 109 1.23 -11.19 -8.56
CA THR A 109 1.06 -9.78 -8.95
C THR A 109 1.20 -8.87 -7.73
N LEU A 110 0.55 -9.22 -6.63
CA LEU A 110 0.65 -8.50 -5.37
C LEU A 110 2.12 -8.43 -4.92
N CYS A 111 2.78 -9.57 -4.72
CA CYS A 111 4.16 -9.63 -4.23
C CYS A 111 5.16 -8.92 -5.15
N THR A 112 5.01 -9.03 -6.47
CA THR A 112 5.81 -8.30 -7.45
C THR A 112 5.66 -6.79 -7.27
N GLY A 113 4.45 -6.32 -6.99
CA GLY A 113 4.15 -4.93 -6.70
C GLY A 113 4.86 -4.35 -5.47
N PHE A 114 5.17 -5.18 -4.49
CA PHE A 114 5.92 -4.82 -3.29
C PHE A 114 7.44 -4.95 -3.45
N LEU A 115 7.95 -5.53 -4.54
CA LEU A 115 9.40 -5.66 -4.75
C LEU A 115 10.16 -4.33 -4.68
N PRO A 116 9.64 -3.17 -5.12
CA PRO A 116 10.33 -1.90 -4.95
C PRO A 116 10.56 -1.48 -3.49
N LEU A 117 9.86 -2.08 -2.52
CA LEU A 117 10.12 -1.84 -1.09
C LEU A 117 11.44 -2.45 -0.66
N ALA A 118 11.96 -3.45 -1.38
CA ALA A 118 13.33 -3.93 -1.23
C ALA A 118 14.35 -2.80 -1.30
N ASP A 119 14.12 -1.88 -2.23
CA ASP A 119 15.00 -0.75 -2.46
C ASP A 119 14.83 0.30 -1.34
N LEU A 120 13.64 0.42 -0.73
CA LEU A 120 13.43 1.25 0.46
C LEU A 120 14.17 0.72 1.69
N SER A 121 14.26 -0.59 1.89
CA SER A 121 15.05 -1.15 3.01
C SER A 121 16.53 -0.76 2.94
N LYS A 122 17.04 -0.54 1.73
CA LYS A 122 18.42 -0.09 1.46
C LYS A 122 18.55 1.44 1.42
N LEU A 123 17.48 2.17 1.69
CA LEU A 123 17.50 3.63 1.66
C LEU A 123 18.49 4.18 2.69
N GLY A 124 18.59 3.56 3.87
CA GLY A 124 19.57 3.96 4.90
C GLY A 124 21.01 3.90 4.38
N ASP A 125 21.39 2.81 3.71
CA ASP A 125 22.72 2.66 3.11
C ASP A 125 22.94 3.64 1.96
N THR A 126 21.91 3.82 1.12
CA THR A 126 21.95 4.72 -0.05
C THR A 126 22.13 6.18 0.38
N VAL A 127 21.38 6.61 1.40
CA VAL A 127 21.48 7.94 2.00
C VAL A 127 22.83 8.11 2.68
N SER A 128 23.32 7.09 3.39
CA SER A 128 24.64 7.15 4.06
C SER A 128 25.80 7.19 3.08
N ALA A 129 25.65 6.58 1.91
CA ALA A 129 26.64 6.58 0.83
C ALA A 129 26.58 7.84 -0.06
N ALA A 130 25.55 8.66 0.07
CA ALA A 130 25.40 9.87 -0.73
C ALA A 130 26.50 10.89 -0.41
N LYS A 131 26.99 11.59 -1.44
CA LYS A 131 28.07 12.59 -1.31
C LYS A 131 27.60 13.86 -0.59
N ASP A 132 26.31 14.15 -0.62
CA ASP A 132 25.68 15.34 -0.08
C ASP A 132 24.17 15.13 0.17
N LEU A 133 23.57 16.00 0.98
CA LEU A 133 22.16 15.90 1.38
C LEU A 133 21.18 16.01 0.20
N LYS A 134 21.54 16.75 -0.87
CA LYS A 134 20.65 16.93 -2.02
C LYS A 134 20.61 15.66 -2.87
N THR A 135 21.74 14.99 -3.04
CA THR A 135 21.81 13.67 -3.65
C THR A 135 20.99 12.66 -2.84
N ALA A 136 21.16 12.62 -1.52
CA ALA A 136 20.35 11.75 -0.65
C ALA A 136 18.84 12.01 -0.77
N GLN A 137 18.44 13.29 -0.77
CA GLN A 137 17.05 13.71 -0.96
C GLN A 137 16.50 13.22 -2.31
N GLN A 138 17.25 13.37 -3.40
CA GLN A 138 16.82 12.91 -4.73
C GLN A 138 16.61 11.39 -4.79
N GLU A 139 17.44 10.61 -4.11
CA GLU A 139 17.26 9.15 -3.98
C GLU A 139 15.96 8.82 -3.23
N VAL A 140 15.68 9.51 -2.11
CA VAL A 140 14.42 9.35 -1.37
C VAL A 140 13.22 9.67 -2.26
N VAL A 141 13.24 10.81 -2.99
CA VAL A 141 12.17 11.23 -3.90
C VAL A 141 11.95 10.18 -4.99
N THR A 142 13.03 9.68 -5.58
CA THR A 142 12.98 8.67 -6.65
C THR A 142 12.38 7.37 -6.13
N LEU A 143 12.82 6.90 -4.96
CA LEU A 143 12.33 5.67 -4.34
C LEU A 143 10.85 5.78 -3.95
N PHE A 144 10.46 6.90 -3.32
CA PHE A 144 9.06 7.12 -2.92
C PHE A 144 8.14 7.24 -4.14
N SER A 145 8.57 7.95 -5.19
CA SER A 145 7.80 8.06 -6.45
C SER A 145 7.66 6.70 -7.13
N ARG A 146 8.75 5.92 -7.19
CA ARG A 146 8.76 4.59 -7.80
C ARG A 146 7.88 3.61 -7.02
N ALA A 147 7.99 3.59 -5.70
CA ALA A 147 7.13 2.77 -4.85
C ALA A 147 5.66 3.20 -4.97
N GLY A 148 5.40 4.51 -4.97
CA GLY A 148 4.06 5.09 -5.17
C GLY A 148 3.40 4.66 -6.48
N ALA A 149 4.15 4.74 -7.58
CA ALA A 149 3.72 4.28 -8.89
C ALA A 149 3.50 2.76 -8.91
N SER A 150 4.45 1.98 -8.37
CA SER A 150 4.36 0.52 -8.29
C SER A 150 3.09 0.08 -7.57
N PHE A 151 2.76 0.67 -6.42
CA PHE A 151 1.54 0.33 -5.70
C PHE A 151 0.28 0.68 -6.47
N THR A 152 0.26 1.84 -7.12
CA THR A 152 -0.88 2.27 -7.94
C THR A 152 -1.08 1.33 -9.13
N ASP A 153 -0.01 0.94 -9.80
CA ASP A 153 -0.06 0.04 -10.96
C ASP A 153 -0.36 -1.42 -10.56
N THR A 154 0.11 -1.84 -9.38
CA THR A 154 -0.26 -3.11 -8.78
C THR A 154 -1.75 -3.13 -8.46
N ALA A 155 -2.30 -2.07 -7.88
CA ALA A 155 -3.73 -1.96 -7.62
C ALA A 155 -4.56 -2.09 -8.90
N LYS A 156 -4.16 -1.39 -9.97
CA LYS A 156 -4.80 -1.50 -11.30
C LYS A 156 -4.70 -2.93 -11.86
N SER A 157 -3.53 -3.53 -11.76
CA SER A 157 -3.30 -4.91 -12.23
C SER A 157 -4.16 -5.91 -11.48
N LEU A 158 -4.26 -5.78 -10.16
CA LEU A 158 -5.13 -6.61 -9.32
C LEU A 158 -6.61 -6.37 -9.59
N ALA A 159 -7.02 -5.16 -9.97
CA ALA A 159 -8.40 -4.86 -10.37
C ALA A 159 -8.79 -5.53 -11.70
N GLY A 160 -7.82 -5.78 -12.58
CA GLY A 160 -8.01 -6.55 -13.81
C GLY A 160 -8.00 -8.07 -13.61
N LEU A 161 -7.66 -8.56 -12.42
CA LEU A 161 -7.61 -9.99 -12.11
C LEU A 161 -8.86 -10.41 -11.31
N PRO A 162 -9.40 -11.61 -11.57
CA PRO A 162 -10.42 -12.18 -10.71
C PRO A 162 -9.89 -12.39 -9.28
N ALA A 163 -10.76 -12.20 -8.29
CA ALA A 163 -10.40 -12.37 -6.89
C ALA A 163 -9.86 -13.79 -6.59
N PRO A 164 -8.91 -13.96 -5.66
CA PRO A 164 -8.39 -15.28 -5.33
C PRO A 164 -9.51 -16.19 -4.78
N THR A 165 -9.48 -17.48 -5.14
CA THR A 165 -10.52 -18.46 -4.80
C THR A 165 -10.41 -19.01 -3.37
N ILE A 166 -9.36 -18.61 -2.64
CA ILE A 166 -9.19 -18.96 -1.23
C ILE A 166 -10.36 -18.44 -0.39
N GLN A 167 -10.58 -19.05 0.77
CA GLN A 167 -11.55 -18.56 1.73
C GLN A 167 -11.21 -17.11 2.14
N GLY A 168 -12.18 -16.21 1.99
CA GLY A 168 -11.98 -14.77 2.24
C GLY A 168 -11.29 -14.01 1.11
N GLY A 169 -10.93 -14.66 0.00
CA GLY A 169 -10.15 -14.05 -1.08
C GLY A 169 -10.83 -12.85 -1.77
N ALA A 170 -12.15 -12.87 -1.91
CA ALA A 170 -12.92 -11.72 -2.39
C ALA A 170 -12.84 -10.52 -1.44
N GLN A 171 -12.90 -10.76 -0.12
CA GLN A 171 -12.74 -9.73 0.91
C GLN A 171 -11.31 -9.17 0.91
N VAL A 172 -10.29 -10.03 0.77
CA VAL A 172 -8.90 -9.59 0.60
C VAL A 172 -8.77 -8.68 -0.62
N ALA A 173 -9.24 -9.12 -1.78
CA ALA A 173 -9.13 -8.32 -3.01
C ALA A 173 -9.82 -6.96 -2.89
N ALA A 174 -11.02 -6.92 -2.30
CA ALA A 174 -11.77 -5.68 -2.07
C ALA A 174 -11.11 -4.72 -1.07
N LYS A 175 -10.30 -5.22 -0.12
CA LYS A 175 -9.60 -4.41 0.88
C LYS A 175 -8.21 -3.98 0.41
N VAL A 176 -7.49 -4.86 -0.27
CA VAL A 176 -6.10 -4.62 -0.68
C VAL A 176 -6.01 -3.56 -1.78
N GLN A 177 -6.88 -3.61 -2.79
CA GLN A 177 -6.86 -2.63 -3.88
C GLN A 177 -6.97 -1.17 -3.43
N PRO A 178 -7.98 -0.75 -2.63
CA PRO A 178 -8.09 0.65 -2.21
C PRO A 178 -6.93 1.07 -1.30
N VAL A 179 -6.39 0.15 -0.52
CA VAL A 179 -5.20 0.43 0.32
C VAL A 179 -3.99 0.68 -0.57
N LEU A 180 -3.74 -0.16 -1.58
CA LEU A 180 -2.62 0.03 -2.50
C LEU A 180 -2.72 1.35 -3.27
N VAL A 181 -3.93 1.73 -3.71
CA VAL A 181 -4.16 3.05 -4.33
C VAL A 181 -3.83 4.16 -3.34
N LYS A 182 -4.34 4.07 -2.11
CA LYS A 182 -4.11 5.10 -1.08
C LYS A 182 -2.63 5.19 -0.71
N LEU A 183 -1.97 4.06 -0.47
CA LEU A 183 -0.55 3.95 -0.18
C LEU A 183 0.30 4.52 -1.33
N GLY A 184 -0.05 4.16 -2.57
CA GLY A 184 0.59 4.70 -3.76
C GLY A 184 0.51 6.22 -3.86
N SER A 185 -0.68 6.78 -3.58
CA SER A 185 -0.92 8.22 -3.56
C SER A 185 -0.19 8.93 -2.43
N THR A 186 -0.14 8.36 -1.23
CA THR A 186 0.57 8.91 -0.07
C THR A 186 2.07 8.96 -0.33
N LEU A 187 2.68 7.88 -0.84
CA LEU A 187 4.11 7.86 -1.17
C LEU A 187 4.46 8.85 -2.28
N THR A 188 3.60 8.99 -3.29
CA THR A 188 3.79 9.98 -4.35
C THR A 188 3.65 11.42 -3.81
N ALA A 189 2.74 11.66 -2.87
CA ALA A 189 2.61 12.95 -2.19
C ALA A 189 3.84 13.25 -1.34
N ALA A 190 4.28 12.29 -0.53
CA ALA A 190 5.50 12.38 0.27
C ALA A 190 6.73 12.64 -0.60
N ALA A 191 6.86 11.99 -1.76
CA ALA A 191 7.95 12.27 -2.69
C ALA A 191 7.96 13.74 -3.15
N ARG A 192 6.79 14.33 -3.41
CA ARG A 192 6.67 15.75 -3.79
C ARG A 192 6.99 16.68 -2.62
N GLU A 193 6.54 16.35 -1.42
CA GLU A 193 6.83 17.12 -0.20
C GLU A 193 8.33 17.08 0.11
N VAL A 194 8.93 15.89 0.11
CA VAL A 194 10.38 15.71 0.25
C VAL A 194 11.13 16.52 -0.81
N ALA A 195 10.72 16.48 -2.08
CA ALA A 195 11.36 17.24 -3.14
C ALA A 195 11.26 18.77 -2.98
N ALA A 196 10.24 19.26 -2.26
CA ALA A 196 10.01 20.67 -2.02
C ALA A 196 10.81 21.22 -0.84
N VAL A 197 11.27 20.37 0.09
CA VAL A 197 12.07 20.79 1.24
C VAL A 197 13.46 21.27 0.79
N ASP A 198 13.89 22.44 1.27
CA ASP A 198 15.28 22.85 1.16
C ASP A 198 16.11 22.24 2.29
N VAL A 199 16.73 21.09 2.01
CA VAL A 199 17.54 20.34 2.97
C VAL A 199 18.81 21.06 3.41
N THR A 200 19.22 22.12 2.70
CA THR A 200 20.39 22.93 3.08
C THR A 200 20.05 23.94 4.17
N THR A 201 18.78 24.38 4.22
CA THR A 201 18.31 25.41 5.14
C THR A 201 17.47 24.81 6.29
N ASN A 202 16.65 23.79 6.01
CA ASN A 202 15.69 23.20 6.95
C ASN A 202 15.74 21.66 6.97
N PRO A 203 16.83 21.05 7.44
CA PRO A 203 16.96 19.58 7.49
C PRO A 203 15.90 18.92 8.40
N THR A 204 15.40 19.63 9.41
CA THR A 204 14.36 19.13 10.32
C THR A 204 13.02 18.94 9.62
N GLU A 205 12.71 19.75 8.60
CA GLU A 205 11.47 19.66 7.83
C GLU A 205 11.42 18.35 7.04
N LEU A 206 12.55 17.93 6.48
CA LEU A 206 12.68 16.62 5.82
C LEU A 206 12.32 15.48 6.79
N GLN A 207 12.84 15.53 8.02
CA GLN A 207 12.54 14.50 9.02
C GLN A 207 11.07 14.50 9.41
N THR A 208 10.43 15.68 9.50
CA THR A 208 9.00 15.81 9.76
C THR A 208 8.16 15.17 8.64
N VAL A 209 8.45 15.48 7.38
CA VAL A 209 7.74 14.89 6.22
C VAL A 209 7.87 13.36 6.21
N LEU A 210 9.07 12.84 6.46
CA LEU A 210 9.30 11.39 6.52
C LEU A 210 8.56 10.73 7.69
N THR A 211 8.53 11.39 8.85
CA THR A 211 7.85 10.88 10.05
C THR A 211 6.33 10.88 9.88
N ASP A 212 5.77 11.95 9.30
CA ASP A 212 4.33 12.01 9.01
C ASP A 212 3.94 10.94 7.99
N THR A 213 4.74 10.80 6.92
CA THR A 213 4.53 9.75 5.91
C THR A 213 4.54 8.35 6.56
N ALA A 214 5.54 8.04 7.40
CA ALA A 214 5.61 6.76 8.11
C ALA A 214 4.39 6.54 9.03
N THR A 215 3.91 7.59 9.68
CA THR A 215 2.72 7.54 10.55
C THR A 215 1.45 7.28 9.74
N GLN A 216 1.29 7.93 8.59
CA GLN A 216 0.16 7.70 7.68
C GLN A 216 0.16 6.26 7.14
N ILE A 217 1.33 5.76 6.71
CA ILE A 217 1.49 4.37 6.24
C ILE A 217 1.15 3.38 7.35
N SER A 218 1.64 3.61 8.57
CA SER A 218 1.35 2.76 9.73
C SER A 218 -0.15 2.74 10.03
N THR A 219 -0.80 3.90 10.03
CA THR A 219 -2.25 4.01 10.24
C THR A 219 -3.04 3.27 9.16
N MET A 220 -2.62 3.38 7.90
CA MET A 220 -3.24 2.65 6.80
C MET A 220 -3.08 1.14 6.94
N SER A 221 -1.89 0.67 7.35
CA SER A 221 -1.64 -0.76 7.57
C SER A 221 -2.56 -1.33 8.66
N SER A 222 -2.76 -0.60 9.77
CA SER A 222 -3.65 -1.02 10.85
C SER A 222 -5.13 -1.02 10.44
N ALA A 223 -5.50 -0.13 9.52
CA ALA A 223 -6.86 -0.09 8.95
C ALA A 223 -7.14 -1.28 8.01
N VAL A 224 -6.10 -1.88 7.41
CA VAL A 224 -6.20 -3.18 6.74
C VAL A 224 -6.14 -4.28 7.79
N ASN A 225 -7.19 -4.39 8.59
CA ASN A 225 -7.30 -5.40 9.63
C ASN A 225 -7.51 -6.80 8.98
N LEU A 226 -6.44 -7.35 8.40
CA LEU A 226 -6.40 -8.67 7.78
C LEU A 226 -6.47 -9.79 8.82
N ASP A 227 -6.37 -9.47 10.11
CA ASP A 227 -6.64 -10.41 11.21
C ASP A 227 -8.03 -11.04 11.11
N SER A 228 -8.99 -10.32 10.53
CA SER A 228 -10.33 -10.83 10.24
C SER A 228 -10.39 -11.79 9.03
N VAL A 229 -9.34 -11.79 8.19
CA VAL A 229 -9.18 -12.66 7.04
C VAL A 229 -8.02 -13.61 7.29
N THR A 230 -8.25 -14.59 8.17
CA THR A 230 -7.31 -15.66 8.43
C THR A 230 -7.18 -16.54 7.19
N ALA A 231 -6.14 -16.28 6.39
CA ALA A 231 -5.69 -17.24 5.40
C ALA A 231 -5.38 -18.56 6.13
N SER A 232 -5.88 -19.68 5.61
CA SER A 232 -5.54 -20.98 6.18
C SER A 232 -4.01 -21.16 6.17
N PRO A 233 -3.43 -21.92 7.11
CA PRO A 233 -1.99 -22.17 7.13
C PRO A 233 -1.47 -22.72 5.78
N GLN A 234 -2.29 -23.53 5.10
CA GLN A 234 -2.00 -24.05 3.77
C GLN A 234 -1.93 -22.95 2.70
N ALA A 235 -2.86 -21.98 2.72
CA ALA A 235 -2.81 -20.84 1.82
C ALA A 235 -1.58 -19.97 2.09
N GLN A 236 -1.18 -19.80 3.35
CA GLN A 236 0.03 -19.06 3.72
C GLN A 236 1.28 -19.73 3.15
N THR A 237 1.48 -21.02 3.41
CA THR A 237 2.61 -21.79 2.86
C THR A 237 2.63 -21.76 1.33
N ALA A 238 1.46 -21.81 0.69
CA ALA A 238 1.38 -21.72 -0.76
C ALA A 238 1.70 -20.31 -1.29
N ILE A 239 1.35 -19.23 -0.57
CA ILE A 239 1.74 -17.85 -0.91
C ILE A 239 3.25 -17.70 -0.74
N GLU A 240 3.82 -18.22 0.34
CA GLU A 240 5.27 -18.23 0.60
C GLU A 240 6.06 -19.06 -0.42
N ALA A 241 5.43 -20.05 -1.07
CA ALA A 241 6.05 -20.79 -2.15
C ALA A 241 6.14 -20.00 -3.47
N ILE A 242 5.45 -18.85 -3.57
CA ILE A 242 5.49 -18.00 -4.77
C ILE A 242 6.86 -17.31 -4.85
N PRO A 243 7.63 -17.47 -5.95
CA PRO A 243 8.99 -16.93 -6.05
C PRO A 243 9.09 -15.42 -5.78
N SER A 244 8.12 -14.63 -6.24
CA SER A 244 8.07 -13.18 -6.00
C SER A 244 7.85 -12.84 -4.52
N CYS A 245 7.05 -13.64 -3.80
CA CYS A 245 6.84 -13.49 -2.36
C CYS A 245 8.06 -13.95 -1.54
N GLN A 246 8.79 -14.98 -2.01
CA GLN A 246 10.05 -15.41 -1.37
C GLN A 246 11.13 -14.33 -1.42
N LYS A 247 11.22 -13.62 -2.56
CA LYS A 247 12.11 -12.45 -2.66
C LYS A 247 11.75 -11.39 -1.64
N LEU A 248 10.45 -11.19 -1.40
CA LEU A 248 9.97 -10.25 -0.38
C LEU A 248 10.35 -10.69 1.03
N SER A 249 10.16 -11.96 1.38
CA SER A 249 10.47 -12.47 2.72
C SER A 249 11.96 -12.40 3.05
N GLN A 250 12.84 -12.56 2.05
CA GLN A 250 14.29 -12.44 2.21
C GLN A 250 14.76 -11.00 2.51
N LEU A 251 13.90 -9.99 2.31
CA LEU A 251 14.22 -8.59 2.56
C LEU A 251 13.83 -8.13 3.97
N GLY A 252 13.01 -8.92 4.67
CA GLY A 252 12.56 -8.64 6.03
C GLY A 252 13.35 -9.36 7.13
N THR A 253 14.36 -10.15 6.76
CA THR A 253 15.30 -10.85 7.66
C THR A 253 16.63 -10.13 7.71
#